data_AF-A0A425WKC6-F1
#
_entry.id   AF-A0A425WKC6-F1
#
_cell.length_a   1.000
_cell.length_b   1.000
_cell.length_c   1.000
_cell.angle_alpha   90.00
_cell.angle_beta   90.00
_cell.angle_gamma   90.00
#
_symmetry.space_group_name_H-M   'P 1'
#
loop_
_entity.id
_entity.type
_entity.pdbx_description
1 polymer ?
#
loop_
_entity_poly.entity_id
_entity_poly.type
_entity_poly.pdbx_seq_one_letter_code
_entity_poly.pdbx_strand_id
1 'polypeptide(L)'
;MKENLVSFADWTQEHEGLWEFIKFNVLSNISTITRFVCTWVGTYFFIDTLGLTAPFSFLIFNYTSPGSHGLGGFITFLIAEVLAQVVNFFVQMKWVFKSDATFGEAAPKYAVLAVIIVVVNLILPGYITNFCEVTWGLGAGLSGTIASVVNTLLAVIVSFPLLKFWIMPPSSNNKAKK
;
A
#
# COMPACT_ATOMS: atom_id res chain seq x y z
N MET A 1 -20.29 -41.78 12.64
CA MET A 1 -20.03 -40.57 11.85
C MET A 1 -18.60 -40.16 12.12
N LYS A 2 -17.69 -40.28 11.14
CA LYS A 2 -16.38 -39.63 11.23
C LYS A 2 -16.61 -38.19 10.82
N GLU A 3 -16.40 -37.24 11.71
CA GLU A 3 -16.25 -35.84 11.30
C GLU A 3 -15.09 -35.80 10.29
N ASN A 4 -15.40 -35.49 9.04
CA ASN A 4 -14.39 -35.11 8.07
C ASN A 4 -13.84 -33.76 8.54
N LEU A 5 -12.82 -33.78 9.39
CA LEU A 5 -12.02 -32.61 9.69
C LEU A 5 -11.33 -32.20 8.39
N VAL A 6 -11.89 -31.20 7.71
CA VAL A 6 -11.24 -30.55 6.57
C VAL A 6 -9.90 -30.00 7.08
N SER A 7 -8.80 -30.46 6.49
CA SER A 7 -7.48 -29.95 6.85
C SER A 7 -7.38 -28.48 6.46
N PHE A 8 -6.59 -27.69 7.19
CA PHE A 8 -6.34 -26.29 6.82
C PHE A 8 -5.83 -26.16 5.37
N ALA A 9 -5.02 -27.14 4.92
CA ALA A 9 -4.55 -27.18 3.54
C ALA A 9 -5.71 -27.31 2.54
N ASP A 10 -6.66 -28.21 2.81
CA ASP A 10 -7.83 -28.45 1.97
C ASP A 10 -8.73 -27.22 1.94
N TRP A 11 -8.95 -26.57 3.09
CA TRP A 11 -9.73 -25.32 3.18
C TRP A 11 -9.09 -24.18 2.36
N THR A 12 -7.77 -24.02 2.41
CA THR A 12 -7.09 -22.97 1.63
C THR A 12 -7.15 -23.20 0.12
N GLN A 13 -7.27 -24.46 -0.34
CA GLN A 13 -7.47 -24.76 -1.75
C GLN A 13 -8.92 -24.52 -2.17
N GLU A 14 -9.89 -24.98 -1.37
CA GLU A 14 -11.32 -24.81 -1.64
C GLU A 14 -11.71 -23.32 -1.67
N HIS A 15 -11.08 -22.50 -0.83
CA HIS A 15 -11.31 -21.05 -0.74
C HIS A 15 -10.11 -20.21 -1.19
N GLU A 16 -9.46 -20.59 -2.29
CA GLU A 16 -8.25 -19.92 -2.82
C GLU A 16 -8.38 -18.39 -2.86
N GLY A 17 -9.50 -17.86 -3.38
CA GLY A 17 -9.68 -16.41 -3.50
C GLY A 17 -9.79 -15.68 -2.16
N LEU A 18 -10.41 -16.31 -1.15
CA LEU A 18 -10.48 -15.75 0.20
C LEU A 18 -9.11 -15.85 0.89
N TRP A 19 -8.39 -16.94 0.67
CA TRP A 19 -7.04 -17.12 1.19
C TRP A 19 -6.05 -16.10 0.61
N GLU A 20 -6.12 -15.84 -0.69
CA GLU A 20 -5.36 -14.75 -1.32
C GLU A 20 -5.70 -13.39 -0.73
N PHE A 21 -6.98 -13.12 -0.45
CA PHE A 21 -7.39 -11.87 0.20
C PHE A 21 -6.84 -11.74 1.62
N ILE A 22 -6.83 -12.82 2.40
CA ILE A 22 -6.22 -12.84 3.74
C ILE A 22 -4.72 -12.59 3.64
N LYS A 23 -4.01 -13.31 2.77
CA LYS A 23 -2.57 -13.11 2.55
C LYS A 23 -2.27 -11.70 2.06
N PHE A 24 -3.08 -11.15 1.15
CA PHE A 24 -2.96 -9.79 0.66
C PHE A 24 -2.97 -8.79 1.83
N ASN A 25 -3.95 -8.87 2.73
CA ASN A 25 -4.03 -7.94 3.86
C ASN A 25 -2.91 -8.14 4.88
N VAL A 26 -2.56 -9.39 5.21
CA VAL A 26 -1.52 -9.69 6.21
C VAL A 26 -0.13 -9.33 5.68
N LEU A 27 0.22 -9.79 4.47
CA LEU A 27 1.57 -9.63 3.91
C LEU A 27 1.83 -8.20 3.39
N SER A 28 0.80 -7.42 3.08
CA SER A 28 0.98 -5.98 2.77
C SER A 28 1.63 -5.20 3.92
N ASN A 29 1.52 -5.68 5.17
CA ASN A 29 2.18 -5.03 6.31
C ASN A 29 3.72 -5.09 6.23
N ILE A 30 4.30 -6.01 5.46
CA ILE A 30 5.76 -6.06 5.23
C ILE A 30 6.23 -4.79 4.51
N SER A 31 5.44 -4.31 3.54
CA SER A 31 5.69 -3.04 2.86
C SER A 31 5.58 -1.86 3.84
N THR A 32 4.58 -1.88 4.73
CA THR A 32 4.43 -0.86 5.77
C THR A 32 5.62 -0.83 6.74
N ILE A 33 6.10 -1.99 7.19
CA ILE A 33 7.30 -2.08 8.02
C ILE A 33 8.52 -1.55 7.27
N THR A 34 8.68 -1.92 5.99
CA THR A 34 9.75 -1.40 5.13
C THR A 34 9.71 0.13 5.07
N ARG A 35 8.53 0.71 4.87
CA ARG A 35 8.34 2.17 4.87
C ARG A 35 8.82 2.78 6.18
N PHE A 36 8.39 2.26 7.32
CA PHE A 36 8.80 2.81 8.62
C PHE A 36 10.30 2.73 8.85
N VAL A 37 10.92 1.58 8.56
CA VAL A 37 12.38 1.41 8.67
C VAL A 37 13.10 2.41 7.77
N CYS A 38 12.68 2.54 6.51
CA CYS A 38 13.28 3.48 5.57
C CYS A 38 13.09 4.94 6.02
N THR A 39 11.93 5.27 6.58
CA THR A 39 11.69 6.60 7.14
C THR A 39 12.63 6.89 8.30
N TRP A 40 12.80 5.98 9.27
CA TRP A 40 13.72 6.20 10.39
C TRP A 40 15.17 6.36 9.93
N VAL A 41 15.64 5.51 9.02
CA VAL A 41 16.98 5.60 8.45
C VAL A 41 17.15 6.89 7.65
N GLY A 42 16.16 7.26 6.83
CA GLY A 42 16.19 8.47 6.03
C GLY A 42 16.16 9.74 6.89
N THR A 43 15.38 9.76 7.96
CA THR A 43 15.38 10.86 8.92
C THR A 43 16.76 11.06 9.54
N TYR A 44 17.35 9.99 10.06
CA TYR A 44 18.70 10.07 10.64
C TYR A 44 19.75 10.57 9.62
N PHE A 45 19.70 10.07 8.39
CA PHE A 45 20.69 10.40 7.38
C PHE A 45 20.47 11.77 6.73
N PHE A 46 19.30 12.02 6.13
CA PHE A 46 19.05 13.24 5.35
C PHE A 46 18.74 14.46 6.21
N ILE A 47 18.14 14.27 7.39
CA ILE A 47 17.74 15.37 8.27
C ILE A 47 18.83 15.59 9.31
N ASP A 48 19.12 14.60 10.15
CA ASP A 48 20.01 14.80 11.30
C ASP A 48 21.48 14.91 10.90
N THR A 49 21.92 14.07 9.94
CA THR A 49 23.33 14.04 9.52
C THR A 49 23.65 15.09 8.45
N LEU A 50 22.81 15.21 7.42
CA LEU A 50 23.05 16.11 6.29
C LEU A 50 22.41 17.50 6.43
N GLY A 51 21.49 17.69 7.38
CA GLY A 51 20.87 18.99 7.64
C GLY A 51 20.01 19.52 6.49
N LEU A 52 19.43 18.66 5.65
CA LEU A 52 18.65 19.07 4.48
C LEU A 52 17.25 19.62 4.87
N THR A 53 17.19 20.65 5.69
CA THR A 53 15.92 21.13 6.28
C THR A 53 15.32 22.35 5.56
N ALA A 54 15.94 22.77 4.44
CA ALA A 54 15.43 23.88 3.64
C ALA A 54 13.97 23.62 3.21
N PRO A 55 13.07 24.62 3.29
CA PRO A 55 11.70 24.49 2.81
C PRO A 55 11.66 24.00 1.37
N PHE A 56 10.82 23.00 1.09
CA PHE A 56 10.72 22.40 -0.24
C PHE A 56 9.26 22.27 -0.67
N SER A 57 8.99 22.53 -1.94
CA SER A 57 7.67 22.35 -2.55
C SER A 57 7.83 21.97 -4.02
N PHE A 58 7.10 20.95 -4.46
CA PHE A 58 7.09 20.50 -5.85
C PHE A 58 5.78 19.76 -6.16
N LEU A 59 5.04 20.23 -7.18
CA LEU A 59 3.72 19.70 -7.56
C LEU A 59 2.76 19.64 -6.35
N ILE A 60 2.34 18.43 -5.95
CA ILE A 60 1.43 18.16 -4.83
C ILE A 60 2.17 18.02 -3.49
N PHE A 61 3.50 18.00 -3.50
CA PHE A 61 4.32 17.87 -2.30
C PHE A 61 4.59 19.25 -1.71
N ASN A 62 4.18 19.46 -0.47
CA ASN A 62 4.44 20.67 0.29
C ASN A 62 5.13 20.33 1.62
N TYR A 63 6.42 20.64 1.69
CA TYR A 63 7.30 20.45 2.85
C TYR A 63 7.81 21.81 3.36
N THR A 64 6.93 22.82 3.40
CA THR A 64 7.27 24.15 3.95
C THR A 64 6.73 24.35 5.38
N SER A 65 5.81 23.48 5.83
CA SER A 65 5.19 23.59 7.15
C SER A 65 6.15 23.16 8.27
N PRO A 66 6.05 23.75 9.47
CA PRO A 66 6.79 23.29 10.64
C PRO A 66 6.59 21.79 10.88
N GLY A 67 7.67 21.06 11.16
CA GLY A 67 7.64 19.60 11.37
C GLY A 67 7.59 18.74 10.11
N SER A 68 7.52 19.32 8.90
CA SER A 68 7.63 18.56 7.65
C SER A 68 9.07 18.13 7.31
N HIS A 69 10.07 18.74 7.96
CA HIS A 69 11.50 18.50 7.73
C HIS A 69 12.04 18.89 6.34
N GLY A 70 11.34 19.75 5.59
CA GLY A 70 11.88 20.34 4.37
C GLY A 70 12.26 19.33 3.30
N LEU A 71 13.30 19.64 2.54
CA LEU A 71 13.85 18.79 1.49
C LEU A 71 14.20 17.37 1.96
N GLY A 72 14.77 17.24 3.16
CA GLY A 72 15.17 15.96 3.76
C GLY A 72 13.96 15.10 4.10
N GLY A 73 12.89 15.71 4.59
CA GLY A 73 11.60 15.04 4.78
C GLY A 73 11.00 14.53 3.46
N PHE A 74 11.07 15.34 2.40
CA PHE A 74 10.61 14.94 1.07
C PHE A 74 11.41 13.77 0.49
N ILE A 75 12.74 13.85 0.52
CA ILE A 75 13.63 12.78 0.02
C ILE A 75 13.40 11.48 0.80
N THR A 76 13.31 11.58 2.13
CA THR A 76 13.03 10.44 3.01
C THR A 76 11.71 9.77 2.66
N PHE A 77 10.64 10.56 2.52
CA PHE A 77 9.33 10.06 2.11
C PHE A 77 9.39 9.34 0.76
N LEU A 78 10.00 9.97 -0.25
CA LEU A 78 10.01 9.43 -1.60
C LEU A 78 10.77 8.10 -1.68
N ILE A 79 11.93 8.01 -1.03
CA ILE A 79 12.71 6.76 -0.98
C ILE A 79 11.94 5.68 -0.23
N ALA A 80 11.39 6.01 0.95
CA ALA A 80 10.64 5.06 1.75
C ALA A 80 9.42 4.51 1.00
N GLU A 81 8.70 5.38 0.29
CA GLU A 81 7.51 4.99 -0.46
C GLU A 81 7.86 4.12 -1.68
N VAL A 82 8.90 4.49 -2.44
CA VAL A 82 9.36 3.67 -3.58
C VAL A 82 9.79 2.29 -3.11
N LEU A 83 10.61 2.19 -2.06
CA LEU A 83 11.06 0.91 -1.52
C LEU A 83 9.89 0.07 -0.98
N ALA A 84 8.95 0.69 -0.27
CA ALA A 84 7.75 0.03 0.19
C ALA A 84 6.93 -0.55 -0.96
N GLN A 85 6.75 0.20 -2.05
CA GLN A 85 6.02 -0.26 -3.23
C GLN A 85 6.74 -1.41 -3.95
N VAL A 86 8.07 -1.36 -4.07
CA VAL A 86 8.87 -2.44 -4.64
C VAL A 86 8.75 -3.72 -3.81
N VAL A 87 8.88 -3.62 -2.49
CA VAL A 87 8.70 -4.77 -1.59
C VAL A 87 7.29 -5.33 -1.72
N ASN A 88 6.27 -4.46 -1.73
CA ASN A 88 4.89 -4.91 -1.89
C ASN A 88 4.70 -5.67 -3.20
N PHE A 89 5.21 -5.15 -4.33
CA PHE A 89 5.14 -5.85 -5.61
C PHE A 89 5.65 -7.29 -5.51
N PHE A 90 6.85 -7.49 -4.95
CA PHE A 90 7.44 -8.82 -4.85
C PHE A 90 6.69 -9.73 -3.88
N VAL A 91 6.24 -9.21 -2.73
CA VAL A 91 5.44 -9.96 -1.76
C VAL A 91 4.12 -10.41 -2.40
N GLN A 92 3.43 -9.51 -3.10
CA GLN A 92 2.17 -9.85 -3.76
C GLN A 92 2.38 -10.85 -4.90
N MET A 93 3.40 -10.63 -5.73
CA MET A 93 3.69 -11.49 -6.88
C MET A 93 4.09 -12.89 -6.44
N LYS A 94 5.02 -13.01 -5.48
CA LYS A 94 5.61 -14.30 -5.11
C LYS A 94 4.85 -15.05 -4.02
N TRP A 95 4.25 -14.35 -3.06
CA TRP A 95 3.69 -14.99 -1.86
C TRP A 95 2.16 -14.99 -1.85
N VAL A 96 1.52 -13.89 -2.29
CA VAL A 96 0.06 -13.80 -2.35
C VAL A 96 -0.48 -14.51 -3.56
N PHE A 97 -0.16 -14.06 -4.76
CA PHE A 97 -0.75 -14.56 -6.00
C PHE A 97 0.05 -15.68 -6.66
N LYS A 98 1.30 -15.91 -6.24
CA LYS A 98 2.21 -16.92 -6.82
C LYS A 98 2.17 -16.90 -8.36
N SER A 99 2.19 -15.70 -8.93
CA SER A 99 1.88 -15.50 -10.35
C SER A 99 3.06 -15.86 -11.23
N ASP A 100 2.80 -16.59 -12.32
CA ASP A 100 3.75 -16.89 -13.39
C ASP A 100 3.88 -15.73 -14.40
N ALA A 101 3.22 -14.59 -14.14
CA ALA A 101 3.28 -13.43 -15.02
C ALA A 101 4.74 -12.98 -15.22
N THR A 102 5.10 -12.69 -16.47
CA THR A 102 6.44 -12.24 -16.81
C THR A 102 6.70 -10.91 -16.10
N PHE A 103 7.85 -10.77 -15.42
CA PHE A 103 8.19 -9.55 -14.69
C PHE A 103 8.05 -8.28 -15.55
N GLY A 104 8.45 -8.35 -16.83
CA GLY A 104 8.34 -7.24 -17.78
C GLY A 104 6.90 -6.81 -18.10
N GLU A 105 5.91 -7.66 -17.86
CA GLU A 105 4.49 -7.33 -18.07
C GLU A 105 3.82 -6.84 -16.78
N ALA A 106 4.18 -7.42 -15.63
CA ALA A 106 3.59 -7.10 -14.34
C ALA A 106 4.16 -5.80 -13.74
N ALA A 107 5.48 -5.62 -13.81
CA ALA A 107 6.17 -4.48 -13.21
C ALA A 107 5.68 -3.11 -13.71
N PRO A 108 5.52 -2.83 -15.02
CA PRO A 108 5.08 -1.51 -15.48
C PRO A 108 3.64 -1.22 -15.05
N LYS A 109 2.73 -2.21 -15.09
CA LYS A 109 1.35 -2.04 -14.61
C LYS A 109 1.32 -1.75 -13.11
N TYR A 110 2.16 -2.46 -12.34
CA TYR A 110 2.29 -2.21 -10.91
C TYR A 110 2.87 -0.82 -10.63
N ALA A 111 3.86 -0.35 -11.39
CA ALA A 111 4.43 0.99 -11.22
C ALA A 111 3.36 2.08 -11.40
N VAL A 112 2.47 1.94 -12.39
CA VAL A 112 1.33 2.84 -12.58
C VAL A 112 0.40 2.80 -11.37
N LEU A 113 0.05 1.59 -10.90
CA LEU A 113 -0.77 1.43 -9.69
C LEU A 113 -0.12 2.07 -8.45
N ALA A 114 1.18 1.88 -8.26
CA ALA A 114 1.93 2.44 -7.15
C ALA A 114 1.88 3.98 -7.16
N VAL A 115 2.11 4.62 -8.32
CA VAL A 115 2.01 6.08 -8.45
C VAL A 115 0.60 6.56 -8.08
N ILE A 116 -0.44 5.89 -8.57
CA ILE A 116 -1.83 6.23 -8.24
C ILE A 116 -2.07 6.11 -6.73
N ILE A 117 -1.63 5.01 -6.10
CA ILE A 117 -1.76 4.79 -4.65
C ILE A 117 -1.09 5.93 -3.87
N VAL A 118 0.12 6.33 -4.26
CA VAL A 118 0.85 7.43 -3.59
C VAL A 118 0.10 8.75 -3.69
N VAL A 119 -0.37 9.11 -4.89
CA VAL A 119 -1.12 10.35 -5.11
C VAL A 119 -2.43 10.35 -4.32
N VAL A 120 -3.19 9.25 -4.37
CA VAL A 120 -4.45 9.13 -3.62
C VAL A 120 -4.19 9.22 -2.11
N ASN A 121 -3.18 8.51 -1.59
CA ASN A 121 -2.84 8.54 -0.16
C ASN A 121 -2.42 9.93 0.34
N LEU A 122 -1.81 10.75 -0.53
CA LEU A 122 -1.40 12.10 -0.16
C LEU A 122 -2.57 13.08 -0.11
N ILE A 123 -3.55 12.90 -1.00
CA ILE A 123 -4.59 13.90 -1.26
C ILE A 123 -5.90 13.54 -0.55
N LEU A 124 -6.33 12.27 -0.64
CA LEU A 124 -7.64 11.83 -0.20
C LEU A 124 -7.88 12.07 1.30
N PRO A 125 -6.95 11.77 2.23
CA PRO A 125 -7.20 11.97 3.65
C PRO A 125 -7.58 13.42 3.97
N GLY A 126 -6.91 14.40 3.36
CA GLY A 126 -7.20 15.82 3.57
C GLY A 126 -8.62 16.22 3.14
N TYR A 127 -9.08 15.72 1.99
CA TYR A 127 -10.46 15.94 1.53
C TYR A 127 -11.49 15.30 2.45
N ILE A 128 -11.26 14.06 2.89
CA ILE A 128 -12.21 13.37 3.78
C ILE A 128 -12.25 14.03 5.16
N THR A 129 -11.09 14.41 5.71
CA THR A 129 -11.04 15.14 6.99
C THR A 129 -11.77 16.47 6.89
N ASN A 130 -11.50 17.27 5.87
CA ASN A 130 -12.19 18.55 5.68
C ASN A 130 -13.70 18.38 5.49
N PHE A 131 -14.12 17.38 4.70
CA PHE A 131 -15.53 17.08 4.50
C PHE A 131 -16.24 16.71 5.82
N CYS A 132 -15.60 15.88 6.66
CA CYS A 132 -16.12 15.47 7.96
C CYS A 132 -16.24 16.65 8.94
N GLU A 133 -15.25 17.56 8.94
CA GLU A 133 -15.27 18.75 9.79
C GLU A 133 -16.34 19.76 9.33
N VAL A 134 -16.39 20.07 8.04
CA VAL A 134 -17.27 21.12 7.49
C VAL A 134 -18.73 20.65 7.41
N THR A 135 -18.98 19.42 6.97
CA THR A 135 -20.33 18.93 6.69
C THR A 135 -20.99 18.31 7.91
N TRP A 136 -20.21 17.57 8.71
CA TRP A 136 -20.72 16.84 9.86
C TRP A 136 -20.34 17.46 11.21
N GLY A 137 -19.54 18.53 11.22
CA GLY A 137 -19.14 19.22 12.46
C GLY A 137 -18.29 18.33 13.38
N LEU A 138 -17.62 17.31 12.84
CA LEU A 138 -16.83 16.38 13.64
C LEU A 138 -15.52 17.00 14.08
N GLY A 139 -15.05 16.65 15.29
CA GLY A 139 -13.75 17.08 15.78
C GLY A 139 -12.59 16.45 14.98
N ALA A 140 -11.48 17.17 14.88
CA ALA A 140 -10.31 16.80 14.05
C ALA A 140 -9.80 15.37 14.26
N GLY A 141 -9.79 14.88 15.51
CA GLY A 141 -9.37 13.51 15.81
C GLY A 141 -10.27 12.43 15.18
N LEU A 142 -11.60 12.63 15.25
CA LEU A 142 -12.55 11.69 14.65
C LEU A 142 -12.53 11.77 13.13
N SER A 143 -12.46 12.99 12.58
CA SER A 143 -12.32 13.23 11.14
C SER A 143 -11.06 12.59 10.56
N GLY A 144 -9.93 12.68 11.26
CA GLY A 144 -8.69 12.01 10.85
C GLY A 144 -8.79 10.47 10.91
N THR A 145 -9.51 9.94 11.91
CA THR A 145 -9.77 8.50 12.02
C THR A 145 -10.62 8.00 10.85
N ILE A 146 -11.72 8.69 10.54
CA ILE A 146 -12.59 8.36 9.41
C ILE A 146 -11.82 8.41 8.09
N ALA A 147 -11.04 9.48 7.88
CA ALA A 147 -10.20 9.62 6.70
C ALA A 147 -9.23 8.44 6.54
N SER A 148 -8.62 8.00 7.64
CA SER A 148 -7.69 6.86 7.64
C SER A 148 -8.39 5.53 7.31
N VAL A 149 -9.59 5.31 7.86
CA VAL A 149 -10.41 4.12 7.57
C VAL A 149 -10.82 4.09 6.09
N VAL A 150 -11.37 5.20 5.58
CA VAL A 150 -11.78 5.33 4.18
C VAL A 150 -10.59 5.09 3.25
N ASN A 151 -9.46 5.72 3.53
CA ASN A 151 -8.24 5.56 2.73
C ASN A 151 -7.76 4.10 2.70
N THR A 152 -7.75 3.44 3.87
CA THR A 152 -7.34 2.03 3.98
C THR A 152 -8.28 1.09 3.24
N LEU A 153 -9.59 1.25 3.42
CA LEU A 153 -10.59 0.42 2.72
C LEU A 153 -10.53 0.61 1.21
N LEU A 154 -10.39 1.85 0.74
CA LEU A 154 -10.23 2.13 -0.68
C LEU A 154 -8.99 1.44 -1.23
N ALA A 155 -7.85 1.53 -0.52
CA ALA A 155 -6.62 0.87 -0.93
C ALA A 155 -6.82 -0.64 -1.08
N VAL A 156 -7.50 -1.30 -0.15
CA VAL A 156 -7.77 -2.75 -0.21
C VAL A 156 -8.74 -3.10 -1.35
N ILE A 157 -9.87 -2.40 -1.44
CA ILE A 157 -10.94 -2.65 -2.42
C ILE A 157 -10.44 -2.43 -3.86
N VAL A 158 -9.54 -1.49 -4.07
CA VAL A 158 -8.99 -1.19 -5.41
C VAL A 158 -7.78 -2.06 -5.72
N SER A 159 -6.82 -2.17 -4.79
CA SER A 159 -5.56 -2.84 -5.08
C SER A 159 -5.73 -4.34 -5.23
N PHE A 160 -6.56 -4.98 -4.39
CA PHE A 160 -6.70 -6.44 -4.45
C PHE A 160 -7.23 -6.93 -5.80
N PRO A 161 -8.35 -6.41 -6.35
CA PRO A 161 -8.83 -6.81 -7.67
C PRO A 161 -7.86 -6.47 -8.80
N LEU A 162 -7.24 -5.28 -8.78
CA LEU A 162 -6.29 -4.88 -9.82
C LEU A 162 -5.06 -5.81 -9.84
N LEU A 163 -4.53 -6.15 -8.67
CA LEU A 163 -3.42 -7.08 -8.57
C LEU A 163 -3.82 -8.47 -9.03
N LYS A 164 -4.93 -9.00 -8.52
CA LYS A 164 -5.40 -10.35 -8.83
C LYS A 164 -5.76 -10.55 -10.31
N PHE A 165 -6.45 -9.59 -10.93
CA PHE A 165 -7.07 -9.81 -12.23
C PHE A 165 -6.32 -9.13 -13.39
N TRP A 166 -5.57 -8.06 -13.14
CA TRP A 166 -4.95 -7.28 -14.21
C TRP A 166 -3.41 -7.34 -14.23
N ILE A 167 -2.79 -7.25 -13.06
CA ILE A 167 -1.33 -7.20 -12.93
C ILE A 167 -0.75 -8.62 -12.82
N MET A 168 -1.39 -9.49 -12.04
CA MET A 168 -0.91 -10.82 -11.69
C MET A 168 -1.99 -11.89 -11.94
N PRO A 169 -2.55 -11.99 -13.16
CA PRO A 169 -3.61 -12.95 -13.44
C PRO A 169 -3.13 -14.39 -13.19
N PRO A 170 -4.02 -15.30 -12.76
CA PRO A 170 -3.72 -16.71 -12.66
C PRO A 170 -3.28 -17.27 -14.02
N SER A 171 -2.28 -18.15 -14.04
CA SER A 171 -1.84 -18.78 -15.28
C SER A 171 -2.96 -19.63 -15.88
N SER A 172 -3.07 -19.61 -17.22
CA SER A 172 -4.12 -20.27 -18.00
C SER A 172 -4.30 -21.76 -17.69
N ASN A 173 -3.27 -22.43 -17.16
CA ASN A 173 -3.33 -23.86 -16.82
C ASN A 173 -4.27 -24.18 -15.65
N ASN A 174 -4.62 -23.22 -14.79
CA ASN A 174 -5.61 -23.42 -13.73
C ASN A 174 -7.06 -23.17 -14.17
N LYS A 175 -7.31 -22.62 -15.38
CA LYS A 175 -8.66 -22.53 -15.94
C LYS A 175 -9.21 -23.88 -16.41
N ALA A 176 -8.35 -24.87 -16.65
CA ALA A 176 -8.73 -26.20 -17.11
C ALA A 176 -9.08 -27.18 -15.98
N LYS A 177 -9.03 -26.74 -14.71
CA LYS A 177 -9.32 -27.56 -13.52
C LYS A 177 -10.52 -27.09 -12.69
N LYS A 178 -11.28 -26.11 -13.17
CA LYS A 178 -12.57 -25.71 -12.59
C LYS A 178 -13.73 -26.25 -13.40
#